data_AF-A0A1Y4C1A2-F1
#
_entry.id   AF-A0A1Y4C1A2-F1
#
_cell.length_a   1.000
_cell.length_b   1.000
_cell.length_c   1.000
_cell.angle_alpha   90.00
_cell.angle_beta   90.00
_cell.angle_gamma   90.00
#
_symmetry.space_group_name_H-M   'P 1'
#
loop_
_entity.id
_entity.type
_entity.pdbx_description
1 polymer ?
#
loop_
_entity_poly.entity_id
_entity_poly.type
_entity_poly.pdbx_seq_one_letter_code
_entity_poly.pdbx_strand_id
1 'polypeptide(L)' 'MTLPLFLGGIGLPEIIAILVIILLFFGAKKIPELMKSLGKGVKSFKEGVNEVEKDLSVSDTEKEEKPDTGKEKKEA' A
#
# COMPACT_ATOMS: atom_id res chain seq x y z
N MET A 1 36.22 22.08 -2.17
CA MET A 1 36.86 20.87 -2.70
C MET A 1 36.27 19.68 -1.95
N THR A 2 35.48 18.77 -2.48
CA THR A 2 34.78 18.54 -3.74
C THR A 2 33.50 17.83 -3.29
N LEU A 3 32.31 18.34 -3.64
CA LEU A 3 31.04 17.68 -3.38
C LEU A 3 30.47 17.17 -4.72
N PRO A 4 30.96 16.04 -5.25
CA PRO A 4 30.40 15.43 -6.45
C PRO A 4 29.30 14.43 -6.07
N LEU A 5 28.40 14.79 -5.14
CA LEU A 5 27.23 13.95 -4.86
C LEU A 5 26.14 14.12 -5.94
N PHE A 6 26.06 15.32 -6.53
CA PHE A 6 24.99 15.69 -7.46
C PHE A 6 25.15 15.19 -8.91
N LEU A 7 26.31 14.66 -9.31
CA LEU A 7 26.59 14.29 -10.72
C LEU A 7 26.49 12.78 -11.03
N GLY A 8 26.21 11.92 -10.05
CA GLY A 8 26.21 10.46 -10.22
C GLY A 8 24.84 9.79 -10.44
N GLY A 9 23.76 10.56 -10.42
CA GLY A 9 22.38 10.06 -10.38
C GLY A 9 21.67 10.46 -9.09
N ILE A 10 20.35 10.29 -9.04
CA ILE A 10 19.58 10.55 -7.82
C ILE A 10 19.96 9.47 -6.80
N GLY A 11 20.85 9.83 -5.88
CA GLY A 11 21.23 8.97 -4.78
C GLY A 11 20.18 8.96 -3.66
N LEU A 12 20.31 8.01 -2.74
CA LEU A 12 19.62 8.04 -1.45
C LEU A 12 19.67 9.41 -0.74
N PRO A 13 20.82 10.13 -0.68
CA PRO A 13 20.87 11.43 -0.01
C PRO A 13 19.96 12.49 -0.63
N GLU A 14 19.90 12.60 -1.97
CA GLU A 14 18.97 13.54 -2.64
C GLU A 14 17.50 13.19 -2.36
N ILE A 15 17.15 11.90 -2.39
CA ILE A 15 15.77 11.45 -2.08
C ILE A 15 15.38 11.83 -0.66
N ILE A 16 16.28 11.62 0.32
CA ILE A 16 16.03 12.00 1.72
C ILE A 16 15.88 13.51 1.86
N ALA A 17 16.72 14.30 1.19
CA ALA A 17 16.62 15.75 1.22
C ALA A 17 15.26 16.25 0.69
N ILE A 18 14.79 15.69 -0.43
CA ILE A 18 13.47 16.01 -1.00
C ILE A 18 12.34 15.59 -0.05
N LEU A 19 12.43 14.38 0.53
CA LEU A 19 11.47 13.88 1.52
C LEU A 19 11.35 14.81 2.72
N VAL A 20 12.48 15.30 3.26
CA VAL A 20 12.50 16.24 4.38
C VAL A 20 11.83 17.56 4.00
N ILE A 21 12.10 18.10 2.81
CA ILE A 21 11.44 19.32 2.33
C ILE A 21 9.93 19.12 2.27
N ILE A 22 9.46 18.04 1.63
CA ILE A 22 8.02 17.71 1.57
C ILE A 22 7.44 17.55 2.99
N LEU A 23 8.18 16.91 3.90
CA LEU A 23 7.76 16.71 5.28
C LEU A 23 7.66 18.03 6.07
N LEU A 24 8.45 19.05 5.73
CA LEU A 24 8.36 20.38 6.35
C LEU A 24 7.15 21.15 5.83
N PHE A 25 6.85 21.08 4.52
CA PHE A 25 5.69 21.76 3.94
C PHE A 25 4.36 21.10 4.32
N PHE A 26 4.29 19.77 4.24
CA PHE A 26 3.06 19.02 4.50
C PHE A 26 2.95 18.52 5.94
N GLY A 27 4.07 18.42 6.67
CA GLY A 27 4.11 17.86 8.02
C GLY A 27 4.19 16.33 8.04
N ALA A 28 4.85 15.77 9.06
CA ALA A 28 5.04 14.33 9.22
C ALA A 28 3.73 13.53 9.38
N LYS A 29 2.64 14.18 9.80
CA LYS A 29 1.33 13.54 9.99
C LYS A 29 0.51 13.41 8.71
N LYS A 30 0.73 14.28 7.70
CA LYS A 30 -0.07 14.27 6.47
C LYS A 30 0.25 13.09 5.56
N ILE A 31 1.52 12.70 5.45
CA ILE A 31 1.92 11.57 4.60
C ILE A 31 1.24 10.25 5.02
N PRO A 32 1.26 9.81 6.30
CA PRO A 32 0.58 8.59 6.72
C PRO A 32 -0.95 8.69 6.62
N GLU A 33 -1.52 9.86 6.85
CA GLU A 33 -2.96 10.12 6.75
C GLU A 33 -3.45 9.94 5.30
N LEU A 34 -2.73 10.53 4.34
CA LEU A 34 -2.98 10.38 2.91
C LEU A 34 -2.81 8.93 2.47
N MET A 35 -1.72 8.27 2.85
CA MET A 35 -1.49 6.85 2.55
C MET A 35 -2.61 5.95 3.09
N LYS A 36 -3.12 6.20 4.30
CA LYS A 36 -4.25 5.44 4.86
C LYS A 36 -5.53 5.63 4.04
N SER A 37 -5.83 6.85 3.63
CA SER A 37 -7.02 7.13 2.80
C SER A 37 -6.91 6.50 1.40
N LEU A 38 -5.75 6.63 0.76
CA LEU A 38 -5.46 6.03 -0.54
C LEU A 38 -5.50 4.50 -0.46
N GLY A 39 -4.89 3.91 0.58
CA GLY A 39 -4.86 2.47 0.80
C GLY A 39 -6.26 1.89 1.01
N LYS A 40 -7.14 2.59 1.73
CA LYS A 40 -8.55 2.20 1.84
C LYS A 40 -9.26 2.26 0.49
N GLY A 41 -9.06 3.33 -0.28
CA GLY A 41 -9.63 3.47 -1.62
C GLY A 41 -9.18 2.36 -2.58
N VAL A 42 -7.88 2.07 -2.62
CA VAL A 42 -7.31 0.98 -3.44
C VAL A 42 -7.84 -0.38 -2.99
N LYS A 43 -7.99 -0.63 -1.68
CA LYS A 43 -8.55 -1.87 -1.15
C LYS A 43 -10.01 -2.06 -1.59
N SER A 44 -10.86 -1.04 -1.39
CA SER A 44 -12.26 -1.09 -1.81
C SER A 44 -12.42 -1.19 -3.32
N PHE A 45 -11.54 -0.52 -4.09
CA PHE A 45 -11.51 -0.66 -5.55
C PHE A 45 -11.18 -2.09 -5.97
N LYS A 46 -10.15 -2.71 -5.37
CA LYS A 46 -9.77 -4.10 -5.64
C LYS A 46 -10.88 -5.08 -5.24
N GLU A 47 -11.53 -4.86 -4.11
CA GLU A 47 -12.68 -5.68 -3.66
C GLU A 47 -13.85 -5.58 -4.65
N GLY A 48 -14.21 -4.37 -5.08
CA GLY A 48 -15.28 -4.16 -6.06
C GLY A 48 -14.98 -4.80 -7.42
N VAL A 49 -13.75 -4.68 -7.92
CA VAL A 49 -13.34 -5.34 -9.18
C VAL A 49 -13.44 -6.86 -9.05
N ASN A 50 -13.02 -7.43 -7.93
CA ASN A 50 -13.04 -8.88 -7.70
C ASN A 50 -14.47 -9.43 -7.51
N GLU A 51 -15.39 -8.62 -6.96
CA GLU A 51 -16.83 -8.93 -6.90
C GLU A 51 -17.43 -8.95 -8.31
N VAL A 52 -17.12 -7.95 -9.14
CA VAL A 52 -17.59 -7.86 -10.54
C VAL A 52 -17.03 -9.01 -11.38
N GLU A 53 -15.76 -9.37 -11.23
CA GLU A 53 -15.17 -10.54 -11.89
C GLU A 53 -15.85 -11.84 -11.46
N LYS A 54 -16.21 -11.97 -10.18
CA LYS A 54 -17.02 -13.11 -9.69
C LYS A 54 -18.41 -13.11 -10.31
N ASP A 55 -19.14 -12.00 -10.29
CA ASP A 55 -20.48 -11.92 -10.88
C ASP A 55 -20.49 -12.23 -12.38
N LEU A 56 -19.43 -11.83 -13.11
CA LEU A 56 -19.25 -12.15 -14.53
C LEU A 56 -18.84 -13.61 -14.77
N SER A 57 -18.07 -14.22 -13.85
CA SER A 57 -17.62 -15.62 -13.94
C SER A 57 -18.63 -16.64 -13.40
N VAL A 58 -19.65 -16.21 -12.63
CA VAL A 58 -20.76 -17.07 -12.14
C VAL A 58 -21.71 -17.48 -13.27
N SER A 59 -21.52 -16.99 -14.50
CA SER A 59 -22.15 -17.59 -15.70
C SER A 59 -21.53 -18.94 -16.10
N ASP A 60 -20.35 -19.30 -15.57
CA ASP A 60 -19.69 -20.58 -15.81
C ASP A 60 -19.02 -21.12 -14.53
N THR A 61 -19.75 -21.97 -13.80
CA THR A 61 -19.24 -22.96 -12.82
C THR A 61 -19.06 -22.53 -11.35
N GLU A 62 -19.82 -23.22 -10.52
CA GLU A 62 -19.78 -23.39 -9.07
C GLU A 62 -18.42 -23.85 -8.51
N LYS A 63 -17.84 -23.08 -7.56
CA LYS A 63 -16.89 -23.42 -6.46
C LYS A 63 -16.07 -22.16 -6.07
N GLU A 64 -15.66 -21.84 -4.85
CA GLU A 64 -15.21 -22.61 -3.68
C GLU A 64 -15.30 -21.67 -2.45
N GLU A 65 -15.99 -22.09 -1.38
CA GLU A 65 -15.40 -22.53 -0.11
C GLU A 65 -14.53 -21.50 0.63
N LYS A 66 -15.12 -20.83 1.64
CA LYS A 66 -14.35 -20.20 2.73
C LYS A 66 -13.77 -21.32 3.61
N PRO A 67 -12.45 -21.43 3.81
CA PRO A 67 -11.96 -22.23 4.90
C PRO A 67 -12.14 -21.42 6.20
N ASP A 68 -13.08 -21.89 7.02
CA ASP A 68 -12.96 -21.78 8.46
C ASP A 68 -11.70 -22.55 8.88
N THR A 69 -10.77 -21.88 9.55
CA THR A 69 -9.77 -22.58 10.36
C THR A 69 -9.39 -21.70 11.54
N GLY A 70 -10.18 -21.81 12.62
CA GLY A 70 -9.73 -21.41 13.95
C GLY A 70 -8.56 -22.28 14.42
N LYS A 71 -7.65 -21.69 15.20
CA LYS A 71 -6.88 -22.41 16.24
C LYS A 71 -6.67 -21.52 17.46
N GLU A 72 -7.55 -21.75 18.42
CA GLU A 72 -7.28 -21.69 19.85
C GLU A 72 -6.07 -22.57 20.25
N LYS A 73 -5.50 -22.28 21.43
CA LYS A 73 -4.42 -22.94 22.19
C LYS A 73 -3.03 -22.31 22.08
N LYS A 74 -2.66 -21.61 23.15
CA LYS A 74 -1.62 -22.12 24.06
C LYS A 74 -1.83 -21.56 25.48
N GLU A 75 -2.46 -22.39 26.31
CA GLU A 75 -2.10 -22.50 27.72
C GLU A 75 -0.66 -23.01 27.80
N ALA A 76 0.11 -22.45 28.73
CA ALA A 76 1.27 -23.06 29.38
C ALA A 76 1.29 -22.54 30.81
#